data_AF-M7ZBG0-F1
#
_entry.id   AF-M7ZBG0-F1
#
_cell.length_a   1.000
_cell.length_b   1.000
_cell.length_c   1.000
_cell.angle_alpha   90.00
_cell.angle_beta   90.00
_cell.angle_gamma   90.00
#
_symmetry.space_group_name_H-M   'P 1'
#
loop_
_entity.id
_entity.type
_entity.pdbx_description
1 polymer ?
#
loop_
_entity_poly.entity_id
_entity_poly.type
_entity_poly.pdbx_seq_one_letter_code
_entity_poly.pdbx_strand_id
1 'polypeptide(L)'
;MAAERVKDVGILAMDIYFPPNCVLQEELETHDGVSKGKYTIGLGQDSMAFCTEVEDVISMSLTVVKTLLKNYNIDPKCIGRLEVGSETVIDKSKSIKTWLMQIFEECGNTDIEGVDSSNACYGGTAALFNCVNWAESNSWDGRYGLVVCTDSAVYAEGPARPTGGAAAIAMLIGPNAPISLESKFRGSHMAHVYDFYKPDLASEYPVVDGKLSQTCYLMALDSCYKTFCKRYEKIEGKPFSIVDADSFVFHSPYNKLVQKSFARLYYNDFLRNCSIVDKDSREKLEPYLGLSSEESYQSRDLEKVCQQVAKPLYDTKVQPTTLIPKQLGNMYTASLYAAFASVVHNKHDALVGQRIVMFSYGSGMTSTMFSFKINEGQHPFSLTNIASILDISNKLESRHVVPPKKFVEALKLMEHRYGAKDFVTSQDTRLLVPGTYYLTHVDSMYRRFYAVKGDTAATPGTVVGAVEVFGQSDYRVVAETGVGDGCKVGTVVGAVEVFGQSDYRVVAETGVGDGCKVC
;
A
#
# COMPACT_ATOMS: atom_id res chain seq x y z
N MET A 1 -28.91 -23.31 18.72
CA MET A 1 -27.64 -23.95 18.33
C MET A 1 -26.57 -22.88 18.42
N ALA A 2 -25.45 -23.11 19.10
CA ALA A 2 -24.34 -22.16 19.03
C ALA A 2 -23.92 -22.08 17.56
N ALA A 3 -23.89 -20.87 16.99
CA ALA A 3 -23.39 -20.67 15.63
C ALA A 3 -22.00 -21.33 15.55
N GLU A 4 -21.79 -22.16 14.53
CA GLU A 4 -20.50 -22.83 14.34
C GLU A 4 -19.43 -21.74 14.20
N ARG A 5 -18.47 -21.73 15.14
CA ARG A 5 -17.48 -20.66 15.20
C ARG A 5 -16.65 -20.70 13.91
N VAL A 6 -16.60 -19.57 13.22
CA VAL A 6 -15.79 -19.36 12.02
C VAL A 6 -14.34 -19.78 12.32
N LYS A 7 -13.77 -20.65 11.47
CA LYS A 7 -12.42 -21.20 11.65
C LYS A 7 -11.44 -20.57 10.65
N ASP A 8 -10.19 -20.50 11.08
CA ASP A 8 -9.04 -20.15 10.24
C ASP A 8 -9.25 -18.87 9.42
N VAL A 9 -9.81 -17.84 10.07
CA VAL A 9 -10.01 -16.53 9.44
C VAL A 9 -8.66 -15.89 9.13
N GLY A 10 -8.50 -15.43 7.90
CA GLY A 10 -7.25 -14.82 7.45
C GLY A 10 -7.29 -14.41 5.99
N ILE A 11 -6.11 -14.34 5.36
CA ILE A 11 -5.96 -13.86 3.98
C ILE A 11 -6.26 -15.01 3.01
N LEU A 12 -7.31 -14.84 2.21
CA LEU A 12 -7.73 -15.75 1.15
C LEU A 12 -7.03 -15.48 -0.18
N ALA A 13 -6.89 -14.19 -0.51
CA ALA A 13 -6.32 -13.72 -1.76
C ALA A 13 -5.54 -12.43 -1.52
N MET A 14 -4.52 -12.18 -2.34
CA MET A 14 -3.70 -10.99 -2.26
C MET A 14 -3.28 -10.54 -3.66
N ASP A 15 -3.25 -9.23 -3.88
CA ASP A 15 -2.68 -8.61 -5.07
C ASP A 15 -1.90 -7.34 -4.67
N ILE A 16 -0.99 -6.92 -5.55
CA ILE A 16 -0.13 -5.75 -5.35
C ILE A 16 -0.06 -4.92 -6.63
N TYR A 17 -0.17 -3.60 -6.45
CA TYR A 17 0.14 -2.60 -7.45
C TYR A 17 1.30 -1.73 -6.97
N PHE A 18 2.21 -1.38 -7.86
CA PHE A 18 3.22 -0.34 -7.65
C PHE A 18 3.44 0.42 -8.95
N PRO A 19 3.80 1.72 -8.88
CA PRO A 19 4.09 2.50 -10.08
C PRO A 19 5.20 1.84 -10.92
N PRO A 20 5.08 1.87 -12.25
CA PRO A 20 6.08 1.27 -13.13
C PRO A 20 7.38 2.09 -13.16
N ASN A 21 7.35 3.36 -12.76
CA ASN A 21 8.53 4.22 -12.71
C ASN A 21 9.39 3.92 -11.46
N CYS A 22 10.70 3.76 -11.65
CA CYS A 22 11.64 3.62 -10.54
C CYS A 22 12.96 4.35 -10.80
N VAL A 23 13.66 4.72 -9.73
CA VAL A 23 15.04 5.24 -9.76
C VAL A 23 15.98 4.22 -9.13
N LEU A 24 17.15 3.99 -9.73
CA LEU A 24 18.17 3.10 -9.16
C LEU A 24 18.94 3.79 -8.05
N GLN A 25 19.17 3.09 -6.94
CA GLN A 25 19.84 3.66 -5.77
C GLN A 25 21.31 3.97 -6.04
N GLU A 26 22.02 3.17 -6.84
CA GLU A 26 23.41 3.45 -7.25
C GLU A 26 23.53 4.73 -8.10
N GLU A 27 22.56 4.97 -8.99
CA GLU A 27 22.51 6.21 -9.76
C GLU A 27 22.17 7.42 -8.87
N LEU A 28 21.28 7.23 -7.90
CA LEU A 28 20.92 8.25 -6.93
C LEU A 28 22.09 8.60 -5.99
N GLU A 29 22.91 7.62 -5.61
CA GLU A 29 24.16 7.86 -4.85
C GLU A 29 25.08 8.83 -5.59
N THR A 30 25.25 8.59 -6.89
CA THR A 30 26.08 9.42 -7.77
C THR A 30 25.48 10.82 -7.93
N HIS A 31 24.16 10.91 -8.12
CA HIS A 31 23.44 12.18 -8.25
C HIS A 31 23.54 13.06 -7.00
N ASP A 32 23.36 12.45 -5.82
CA ASP A 32 23.38 13.15 -4.53
C ASP A 32 24.81 13.47 -4.05
N GLY A 33 25.84 13.03 -4.76
CA GLY A 33 27.24 13.24 -4.39
C GLY A 33 27.66 12.51 -3.11
N VAL A 34 27.05 11.37 -2.81
CA VAL A 34 27.37 10.56 -1.63
C VAL A 34 28.32 9.42 -1.96
N SER A 35 28.93 8.82 -0.93
CA SER A 35 29.84 7.68 -1.11
C SER A 35 29.12 6.48 -1.71
N LYS A 36 29.77 5.78 -2.65
CA LYS A 36 29.30 4.49 -3.18
C LYS A 36 28.96 3.53 -2.05
N GLY A 37 27.80 2.89 -2.15
CA GLY A 37 27.31 1.97 -1.13
C GLY A 37 26.49 2.62 -0.01
N LYS A 38 26.37 3.95 0.05
CA LYS A 38 25.60 4.61 1.14
C LYS A 38 24.13 4.16 1.15
N TYR A 39 23.50 4.01 -0.01
CA TYR A 39 22.11 3.59 -0.15
C TYR A 39 22.04 2.09 -0.42
N THR A 40 22.84 1.58 -1.33
CA THR A 40 22.82 0.15 -1.73
C THR A 40 23.29 -0.81 -0.65
N ILE A 41 24.22 -0.40 0.22
CA ILE A 41 24.73 -1.21 1.33
C ILE A 41 24.27 -0.64 2.68
N GLY A 42 24.40 0.68 2.86
CA GLY A 42 24.08 1.37 4.11
C GLY A 42 22.59 1.31 4.44
N LEU A 43 21.72 1.55 3.46
CA LEU A 43 20.27 1.33 3.59
C LEU A 43 19.86 -0.08 3.14
N GLY A 44 20.64 -0.70 2.25
CA GLY A 44 20.35 -2.00 1.67
C GLY A 44 19.28 -1.95 0.57
N GLN A 45 19.10 -0.80 -0.09
CA GLN A 45 18.07 -0.58 -1.10
C GLN A 45 18.65 -0.63 -2.52
N ASP A 46 17.93 -1.23 -3.46
CA ASP A 46 18.41 -1.43 -4.83
C ASP A 46 17.76 -0.41 -5.80
N SER A 47 16.46 -0.22 -5.68
CA SER A 47 15.70 0.79 -6.43
C SER A 47 14.55 1.33 -5.59
N MET A 48 13.92 2.40 -6.08
CA MET A 48 12.81 3.08 -5.41
C MET A 48 11.72 3.41 -6.44
N ALA A 49 10.51 2.89 -6.24
CA ALA A 49 9.36 3.20 -7.08
C ALA A 49 8.71 4.51 -6.64
N PHE A 50 8.15 5.27 -7.57
CA PHE A 50 7.53 6.55 -7.26
C PHE A 50 6.35 6.85 -8.19
N CYS A 51 5.34 7.53 -7.64
CA CYS A 51 4.21 8.03 -8.43
C CYS A 51 4.64 9.24 -9.28
N THR A 52 4.09 9.34 -10.48
CA THR A 52 4.11 10.57 -11.27
C THR A 52 2.79 11.33 -11.09
N GLU A 53 2.58 12.47 -11.76
CA GLU A 53 1.35 13.27 -11.56
C GLU A 53 0.06 12.57 -11.99
N VAL A 54 0.15 11.44 -12.70
CA VAL A 54 -1.01 10.63 -13.11
C VAL A 54 -1.36 9.53 -12.10
N GLU A 55 -0.56 9.34 -11.04
CA GLU A 55 -0.78 8.32 -10.01
C GLU A 55 -0.86 8.94 -8.61
N ASP A 56 -1.74 8.39 -7.79
CA ASP A 56 -1.93 8.73 -6.37
C ASP A 56 -2.45 7.51 -5.60
N VAL A 57 -2.60 7.61 -4.28
CA VAL A 57 -3.08 6.49 -3.46
C VAL A 57 -4.49 6.01 -3.82
N ILE A 58 -5.32 6.84 -4.44
CA ILE A 58 -6.68 6.46 -4.84
C ILE A 58 -6.62 5.62 -6.12
N SER A 59 -5.89 6.08 -7.13
CA SER A 59 -5.68 5.34 -8.39
C SER A 59 -4.94 4.02 -8.17
N MET A 60 -3.92 3.99 -7.30
CA MET A 60 -3.28 2.73 -6.90
C MET A 60 -4.26 1.76 -6.24
N SER A 61 -5.12 2.28 -5.34
CA SER A 61 -6.13 1.47 -4.64
C SER A 61 -7.24 0.96 -5.56
N LEU A 62 -7.78 1.81 -6.43
CA LEU A 62 -8.77 1.42 -7.44
C LEU A 62 -8.21 0.32 -8.34
N THR A 63 -6.95 0.47 -8.77
CA THR A 63 -6.25 -0.51 -9.61
C THR A 63 -6.13 -1.85 -8.89
N VAL A 64 -5.53 -1.90 -7.71
CA VAL A 64 -5.27 -3.18 -7.01
C VAL A 64 -6.56 -3.88 -6.58
N VAL A 65 -7.62 -3.13 -6.23
CA VAL A 65 -8.93 -3.72 -5.90
C VAL A 65 -9.58 -4.33 -7.15
N LYS A 66 -9.62 -3.59 -8.26
CA LYS A 66 -10.24 -4.08 -9.50
C LYS A 66 -9.46 -5.29 -10.06
N THR A 67 -8.13 -5.28 -10.00
CA THR A 67 -7.31 -6.43 -10.43
C THR A 67 -7.50 -7.63 -9.50
N LEU A 68 -7.54 -7.46 -8.18
CA LEU A 68 -7.81 -8.57 -7.25
C LEU A 68 -9.18 -9.21 -7.54
N LEU A 69 -10.24 -8.41 -7.62
CA LEU A 69 -11.59 -8.93 -7.88
C LEU A 69 -11.66 -9.69 -9.21
N LYS A 70 -11.04 -9.13 -10.27
CA LYS A 70 -10.97 -9.75 -11.60
C LYS A 70 -10.16 -11.06 -11.58
N ASN A 71 -8.94 -11.02 -11.05
CA ASN A 71 -7.96 -12.11 -11.15
C ASN A 71 -8.36 -13.33 -10.31
N TYR A 72 -9.06 -13.12 -9.19
CA TYR A 72 -9.61 -14.20 -8.37
C TYR A 72 -11.08 -14.52 -8.68
N ASN A 73 -11.68 -13.86 -9.68
CA ASN A 73 -13.07 -14.02 -10.08
C ASN A 73 -14.06 -13.85 -8.90
N ILE A 74 -13.89 -12.77 -8.13
CA ILE A 74 -14.72 -12.44 -6.97
C ILE A 74 -15.84 -11.51 -7.43
N ASP A 75 -17.09 -11.94 -7.23
CA ASP A 75 -18.25 -11.05 -7.39
C ASP A 75 -18.14 -9.90 -6.38
N PRO A 76 -18.12 -8.62 -6.81
CA PRO A 76 -18.06 -7.49 -5.89
C PRO A 76 -19.23 -7.44 -4.89
N LYS A 77 -20.36 -8.12 -5.17
CA LYS A 77 -21.48 -8.28 -4.23
C LYS A 77 -21.15 -9.16 -3.02
N CYS A 78 -20.10 -9.98 -3.12
CA CYS A 78 -19.61 -10.82 -2.02
C CYS A 78 -18.71 -10.06 -1.03
N ILE A 79 -18.53 -8.74 -1.16
CA ILE A 79 -17.80 -7.92 -0.20
C ILE A 79 -18.79 -7.29 0.79
N GLY A 80 -18.60 -7.54 2.09
CA GLY A 80 -19.42 -6.98 3.18
C GLY A 80 -18.69 -5.98 4.07
N ARG A 81 -17.36 -5.97 4.02
CA ARG A 81 -16.52 -4.97 4.67
C ARG A 81 -15.35 -4.57 3.78
N LEU A 82 -15.08 -3.27 3.68
CA LEU A 82 -13.94 -2.70 2.98
C LEU A 82 -13.28 -1.66 3.87
N GLU A 83 -12.01 -1.85 4.19
CA GLU A 83 -11.27 -0.95 5.07
C GLU A 83 -9.90 -0.60 4.49
N VAL A 84 -9.51 0.68 4.58
CA VAL A 84 -8.24 1.17 4.03
C VAL A 84 -7.30 1.56 5.15
N GLY A 85 -6.06 1.07 5.10
CA GLY A 85 -4.94 1.58 5.88
C GLY A 85 -4.11 2.53 5.05
N SER A 86 -3.92 3.76 5.51
CA SER A 86 -3.05 4.73 4.85
C SER A 86 -2.59 5.83 5.82
N GLU A 87 -1.43 6.41 5.53
CA GLU A 87 -0.95 7.67 6.12
C GLU A 87 -0.74 8.78 5.08
N THR A 88 -1.06 8.53 3.80
CA THR A 88 -1.12 9.54 2.75
C THR A 88 -2.51 10.20 2.72
N VAL A 89 -2.63 11.35 3.39
CA VAL A 89 -3.89 12.10 3.49
C VAL A 89 -4.08 12.99 2.25
N ILE A 90 -5.12 12.71 1.46
CA ILE A 90 -5.58 13.56 0.34
C ILE A 90 -6.75 14.46 0.76
N ASP A 91 -7.61 13.98 1.66
CA ASP A 91 -8.72 14.72 2.24
C ASP A 91 -8.79 14.44 3.74
N LYS A 92 -9.08 15.46 4.55
CA LYS A 92 -9.08 15.37 6.02
C LYS A 92 -10.35 14.75 6.60
N SER A 93 -11.38 14.55 5.78
CA SER A 93 -12.69 14.02 6.19
C SER A 93 -13.18 12.90 5.28
N LYS A 94 -13.05 13.04 3.96
CA LYS A 94 -13.46 12.02 2.99
C LYS A 94 -12.42 10.91 2.92
N SER A 95 -12.78 9.74 3.39
CA SER A 95 -11.96 8.53 3.36
C SER A 95 -11.66 8.03 1.93
N ILE A 96 -10.50 7.42 1.73
CA ILE A 96 -10.14 6.66 0.53
C ILE A 96 -11.16 5.54 0.31
N LYS A 97 -11.64 4.89 1.38
CA LYS A 97 -12.73 3.89 1.30
C LYS A 97 -13.92 4.37 0.47
N THR A 98 -14.36 5.61 0.67
CA THR A 98 -15.50 6.15 -0.10
C THR A 98 -15.20 6.44 -1.56
N TRP A 99 -13.94 6.59 -1.95
CA TRP A 99 -13.55 6.62 -3.37
C TRP A 99 -13.64 5.23 -3.99
N LEU A 100 -13.28 4.18 -3.24
CA LEU A 100 -13.35 2.79 -3.71
C LEU A 100 -14.79 2.28 -3.87
N MET A 101 -15.77 2.90 -3.20
CA MET A 101 -17.19 2.55 -3.36
C MET A 101 -17.68 2.64 -4.81
N GLN A 102 -17.07 3.47 -5.66
CA GLN A 102 -17.39 3.54 -7.09
C GLN A 102 -17.34 2.17 -7.79
N ILE A 103 -16.43 1.27 -7.37
CA ILE A 103 -16.33 -0.10 -7.92
C ILE A 103 -17.59 -0.93 -7.60
N PHE A 104 -18.20 -0.69 -6.44
CA PHE A 104 -19.30 -1.48 -5.89
C PHE A 104 -20.67 -0.87 -6.18
N GLU A 105 -20.73 0.45 -6.38
CA GLU A 105 -21.92 1.16 -6.84
C GLU A 105 -22.39 0.65 -8.21
N GLU A 106 -21.45 0.32 -9.12
CA GLU A 106 -21.73 -0.28 -10.44
C GLU A 106 -22.56 -1.58 -10.36
N CYS A 107 -22.38 -2.37 -9.29
CA CYS A 107 -23.11 -3.62 -9.08
C CYS A 107 -24.25 -3.51 -8.06
N GLY A 108 -24.51 -2.31 -7.54
CA GLY A 108 -25.55 -2.05 -6.53
C GLY A 108 -25.19 -2.53 -5.11
N ASN A 109 -23.93 -2.86 -4.82
CA ASN A 109 -23.50 -3.26 -3.48
C ASN A 109 -23.02 -2.04 -2.67
N THR A 110 -23.92 -1.43 -1.90
CA THR A 110 -23.62 -0.24 -1.10
C THR A 110 -23.57 -0.51 0.41
N ASP A 111 -24.11 -1.64 0.85
CA ASP A 111 -24.06 -2.09 2.25
C ASP A 111 -22.71 -2.78 2.52
N ILE A 112 -21.67 -1.97 2.68
CA ILE A 112 -20.29 -2.41 2.94
C ILE A 112 -19.73 -1.60 4.12
N GLU A 113 -19.50 -2.27 5.25
CA GLU A 113 -18.88 -1.67 6.44
C GLU A 113 -17.41 -1.22 6.19
N GLY A 114 -16.85 -0.46 7.13
CA GLY A 114 -15.45 -0.04 7.13
C GLY A 114 -15.22 1.37 6.57
N VAL A 115 -14.09 1.94 6.95
CA VAL A 115 -13.63 3.31 6.64
C VAL A 115 -12.09 3.30 6.50
N ASP A 116 -11.42 4.43 6.72
CA ASP A 116 -9.96 4.46 6.78
C ASP A 116 -9.48 4.31 8.24
N SER A 117 -8.39 3.57 8.42
CA SER A 117 -7.66 3.38 9.67
C SER A 117 -6.26 3.98 9.53
N SER A 118 -5.88 4.90 10.43
CA SER A 118 -4.60 5.61 10.32
C SER A 118 -3.84 5.68 11.64
N ASN A 119 -2.56 5.28 11.58
CA ASN A 119 -1.48 5.71 12.47
C ASN A 119 -0.16 5.37 11.77
N ALA A 120 0.38 6.32 10.99
CA ALA A 120 1.59 6.09 10.19
C ALA A 120 1.52 4.75 9.43
N CYS A 121 2.63 4.01 9.34
CA CYS A 121 2.74 2.73 8.66
C CYS A 121 1.94 1.57 9.30
N TYR A 122 1.22 1.79 10.42
CA TYR A 122 0.45 0.74 11.11
C TYR A 122 -0.99 0.59 10.58
N GLY A 123 -1.52 1.58 9.84
CA GLY A 123 -2.93 1.63 9.43
C GLY A 123 -3.43 0.36 8.72
N GLY A 124 -2.60 -0.25 7.87
CA GLY A 124 -2.93 -1.51 7.18
C GLY A 124 -3.13 -2.69 8.13
N THR A 125 -2.35 -2.75 9.21
CA THR A 125 -2.50 -3.79 10.24
C THR A 125 -3.71 -3.56 11.13
N ALA A 126 -4.06 -2.31 11.42
CA ALA A 126 -5.32 -2.00 12.07
C ALA A 126 -6.51 -2.48 11.22
N ALA A 127 -6.53 -2.14 9.92
CA ALA A 127 -7.58 -2.56 8.99
C ALA A 127 -7.67 -4.10 8.86
N LEU A 128 -6.52 -4.80 8.78
CA LEU A 128 -6.48 -6.27 8.80
C LEU A 128 -7.14 -6.83 10.07
N PHE A 129 -6.76 -6.34 11.24
CA PHE A 129 -7.33 -6.83 12.49
C PHE A 129 -8.82 -6.53 12.60
N ASN A 130 -9.26 -5.36 12.14
CA ASN A 130 -10.67 -4.99 12.12
C ASN A 130 -11.48 -5.93 11.21
N CYS A 131 -10.99 -6.26 10.02
CA CYS A 131 -11.64 -7.20 9.11
C CYS A 131 -11.68 -8.64 9.66
N VAL A 132 -10.60 -9.12 10.28
CA VAL A 132 -10.61 -10.45 10.93
C VAL A 132 -11.59 -10.47 12.10
N ASN A 133 -11.54 -9.45 12.97
CA ASN A 133 -12.46 -9.36 14.11
C ASN A 133 -13.92 -9.27 13.66
N TRP A 134 -14.22 -8.52 12.59
CA TRP A 134 -15.54 -8.44 11.99
C TRP A 134 -16.02 -9.80 11.50
N ALA A 135 -15.20 -10.55 10.76
CA ALA A 135 -15.54 -11.89 10.27
C ALA A 135 -15.71 -12.92 11.41
N GLU A 136 -15.06 -12.73 12.55
CA GLU A 136 -15.24 -13.54 13.76
C GLU A 136 -16.41 -13.08 14.66
N SER A 137 -17.07 -11.97 14.33
CA SER A 137 -18.09 -11.34 15.17
C SER A 137 -19.51 -11.83 14.90
N ASN A 138 -20.44 -11.48 15.79
CA ASN A 138 -21.87 -11.75 15.59
C ASN A 138 -22.51 -10.86 14.50
N SER A 139 -21.83 -9.80 14.03
CA SER A 139 -22.32 -8.96 12.93
C SER A 139 -21.84 -9.43 11.56
N TRP A 140 -21.06 -10.50 11.49
CA TRP A 140 -20.64 -11.06 10.22
C TRP A 140 -21.85 -11.60 9.44
N ASP A 141 -21.96 -11.21 8.17
CA ASP A 141 -23.07 -11.53 7.28
C ASP A 141 -22.73 -12.64 6.26
N GLY A 142 -21.57 -13.29 6.41
CA GLY A 142 -21.09 -14.34 5.53
C GLY A 142 -20.29 -13.85 4.32
N ARG A 143 -20.21 -12.53 4.07
CA ARG A 143 -19.42 -11.95 2.97
C ARG A 143 -17.95 -11.80 3.32
N TYR A 144 -17.12 -11.51 2.32
CA TYR A 144 -15.68 -11.27 2.52
C TYR A 144 -15.41 -9.87 3.09
N GLY A 145 -14.34 -9.79 3.87
CA GLY A 145 -13.67 -8.52 4.15
C GLY A 145 -12.65 -8.22 3.06
N LEU A 146 -12.42 -6.94 2.78
CA LEU A 146 -11.39 -6.49 1.85
C LEU A 146 -10.56 -5.41 2.55
N VAL A 147 -9.26 -5.65 2.65
CA VAL A 147 -8.31 -4.71 3.27
C VAL A 147 -7.45 -4.13 2.16
N VAL A 148 -7.30 -2.80 2.15
CA VAL A 148 -6.40 -2.10 1.22
C VAL A 148 -5.36 -1.34 2.02
N CYS A 149 -4.08 -1.60 1.79
CA CYS A 149 -2.97 -0.80 2.33
C CYS A 149 -2.41 0.02 1.18
N THR A 150 -2.37 1.35 1.28
CA THR A 150 -1.94 2.20 0.16
C THR A 150 -1.18 3.40 0.66
N ASP A 151 -0.01 3.68 0.08
CA ASP A 151 0.76 4.87 0.41
C ASP A 151 1.72 5.27 -0.71
N SER A 152 2.01 6.58 -0.77
CA SER A 152 3.14 7.16 -1.48
C SER A 152 4.05 7.80 -0.43
N ALA A 153 5.21 7.18 -0.17
CA ALA A 153 6.20 7.66 0.78
C ALA A 153 7.17 8.63 0.10
N VAL A 154 6.95 9.92 0.33
CA VAL A 154 7.75 11.00 -0.26
C VAL A 154 8.40 11.84 0.84
N TYR A 155 9.63 12.26 0.61
CA TYR A 155 10.42 13.06 1.55
C TYR A 155 11.04 14.27 0.85
N ALA A 156 11.22 15.34 1.64
CA ALA A 156 11.95 16.52 1.23
C ALA A 156 13.39 16.19 0.79
N GLU A 157 14.06 17.17 0.18
CA GLU A 157 15.48 17.05 -0.11
C GLU A 157 16.31 16.73 1.15
N GLY A 158 17.22 15.77 1.03
CA GLY A 158 18.09 15.36 2.11
C GLY A 158 18.11 13.85 2.35
N PRO A 159 18.62 13.41 3.52
CA PRO A 159 19.04 12.03 3.74
C PRO A 159 17.89 11.01 3.82
N ALA A 160 16.63 11.46 3.92
CA ALA A 160 15.45 10.60 3.95
C ALA A 160 14.86 10.32 2.55
N ARG A 161 15.15 11.16 1.54
CA ARG A 161 14.66 10.97 0.16
C ARG A 161 14.91 9.57 -0.42
N PRO A 162 16.10 8.94 -0.22
CA PRO A 162 16.38 7.60 -0.73
C PRO A 162 15.59 6.47 -0.03
N THR A 163 14.79 6.79 1.00
CA THR A 163 13.94 5.83 1.71
C THR A 163 12.46 5.96 1.36
N GLY A 164 12.12 6.70 0.30
CA GLY A 164 10.75 6.73 -0.24
C GLY A 164 10.34 5.42 -0.92
N GLY A 165 9.17 5.43 -1.54
CA GLY A 165 8.58 4.29 -2.24
C GLY A 165 7.07 4.48 -2.42
N ALA A 166 6.43 3.66 -3.25
CA ALA A 166 4.97 3.71 -3.41
C ALA A 166 4.42 2.35 -3.82
N ALA A 167 3.31 1.94 -3.20
CA ALA A 167 2.55 0.76 -3.58
C ALA A 167 1.16 0.76 -2.93
N ALA A 168 0.27 -0.08 -3.47
CA ALA A 168 -0.94 -0.51 -2.82
C ALA A 168 -1.04 -2.04 -2.81
N ILE A 169 -1.55 -2.61 -1.72
CA ILE A 169 -1.84 -4.04 -1.57
C ILE A 169 -3.31 -4.20 -1.20
N ALA A 170 -3.99 -5.13 -1.87
CA ALA A 170 -5.31 -5.58 -1.46
C ALA A 170 -5.24 -7.01 -0.91
N MET A 171 -5.95 -7.28 0.18
CA MET A 171 -6.07 -8.59 0.80
C MET A 171 -7.55 -8.92 1.03
N LEU A 172 -8.00 -10.04 0.46
CA LEU A 172 -9.33 -10.59 0.71
C LEU A 172 -9.29 -11.41 2.00
N ILE A 173 -10.21 -11.13 2.92
CA ILE A 173 -10.28 -11.73 4.26
C ILE A 173 -11.52 -12.60 4.37
N GLY A 174 -11.36 -13.82 4.89
CA GLY A 174 -12.47 -14.72 5.14
C GLY A 174 -12.06 -16.02 5.86
N PRO A 175 -13.02 -16.93 6.10
CA PRO A 175 -12.79 -18.20 6.77
C PRO A 175 -11.99 -19.20 5.93
N ASN A 176 -11.45 -20.23 6.58
CA ASN A 176 -10.75 -21.35 5.94
C ASN A 176 -9.60 -20.86 5.03
N ALA A 177 -8.89 -19.82 5.49
CA ALA A 177 -7.86 -19.18 4.69
C ALA A 177 -6.58 -20.02 4.59
N PRO A 178 -5.88 -20.03 3.43
CA PRO A 178 -4.54 -20.60 3.32
C PRO A 178 -3.53 -19.86 4.22
N ILE A 179 -3.84 -18.63 4.62
CA ILE A 179 -2.99 -17.77 5.47
C ILE A 179 -3.84 -17.33 6.65
N SER A 180 -4.00 -18.21 7.65
CA SER A 180 -4.88 -17.99 8.79
C SER A 180 -4.18 -17.21 9.91
N LEU A 181 -4.89 -16.24 10.51
CA LEU A 181 -4.33 -15.44 11.60
C LEU A 181 -4.36 -16.24 12.90
N GLU A 182 -3.21 -16.43 13.54
CA GLU A 182 -3.15 -17.05 14.87
C GLU A 182 -3.56 -16.00 15.92
N SER A 183 -4.86 -15.72 16.01
CA SER A 183 -5.42 -14.58 16.76
C SER A 183 -4.98 -14.46 18.21
N LYS A 184 -4.57 -15.57 18.84
CA LYS A 184 -4.07 -15.60 20.23
C LYS A 184 -2.57 -15.24 20.36
N PHE A 185 -1.80 -15.38 19.29
CA PHE A 185 -0.37 -15.05 19.25
C PHE A 185 -0.16 -13.65 18.67
N ARG A 186 -0.42 -12.65 19.52
CA ARG A 186 -0.21 -11.23 19.19
C ARG A 186 0.36 -10.47 20.38
N GLY A 187 1.31 -9.57 20.20
CA GLY A 187 1.83 -8.69 21.24
C GLY A 187 1.92 -7.27 20.70
N SER A 188 1.21 -6.33 21.33
CA SER A 188 1.14 -4.94 20.89
C SER A 188 1.84 -4.00 21.86
N HIS A 189 2.41 -2.93 21.34
CA HIS A 189 2.96 -1.83 22.11
C HIS A 189 2.58 -0.50 21.44
N MET A 190 2.04 0.42 22.22
CA MET A 190 1.65 1.76 21.79
C MET A 190 2.15 2.75 22.84
N ALA A 191 2.69 3.87 22.40
CA ALA A 191 3.24 4.90 23.27
C ALA A 191 3.09 6.27 22.62
N HIS A 192 3.09 7.34 23.42
CA HIS A 192 3.16 8.70 22.89
C HIS A 192 4.63 9.11 22.66
N VAL A 193 5.02 9.33 21.41
CA VAL A 193 6.37 9.77 21.00
C VAL A 193 6.31 10.67 19.76
N TYR A 194 7.38 11.43 19.51
CA TYR A 194 7.53 12.31 18.34
C TYR A 194 8.73 11.89 17.47
N ASP A 195 8.79 10.61 17.11
CA ASP A 195 9.88 10.05 16.31
C ASP A 195 9.74 10.34 14.81
N PHE A 196 8.51 10.28 14.29
CA PHE A 196 8.13 10.69 12.95
C PHE A 196 6.65 11.08 12.97
N TYR A 197 6.32 12.23 12.39
CA TYR A 197 4.95 12.76 12.36
C TYR A 197 4.78 13.81 11.26
N LYS A 198 3.53 14.07 10.83
CA LYS A 198 3.20 15.06 9.79
C LYS A 198 2.36 16.21 10.39
N PRO A 199 2.99 17.17 11.09
CA PRO A 199 2.27 18.25 11.75
C PRO A 199 1.86 19.38 10.78
N ASP A 200 2.59 19.53 9.67
CA ASP A 200 2.28 20.52 8.63
C ASP A 200 1.27 19.94 7.64
N LEU A 201 0.01 20.39 7.75
CA LEU A 201 -1.09 19.89 6.94
C LEU A 201 -1.02 20.35 5.46
N ALA A 202 -0.15 21.31 5.14
CA ALA A 202 0.02 21.80 3.77
C ALA A 202 1.15 21.08 3.02
N SER A 203 1.97 20.28 3.71
CA SER A 203 3.12 19.58 3.17
C SER A 203 2.93 18.07 3.22
N GLU A 204 3.36 17.37 2.17
CA GLU A 204 3.39 15.90 2.17
C GLU A 204 4.53 15.36 3.07
N TYR A 205 5.54 16.21 3.33
CA TYR A 205 6.76 15.79 3.99
C TYR A 205 6.62 15.69 5.51
N PRO A 206 7.15 14.61 6.12
CA PRO A 206 7.12 14.44 7.57
C PRO A 206 8.23 15.24 8.28
N VAL A 207 8.00 15.54 9.55
CA VAL A 207 9.05 15.86 10.51
C VAL A 207 9.58 14.54 11.07
N VAL A 208 10.91 14.34 11.02
CA VAL A 208 11.54 13.06 11.38
C VAL A 208 12.75 13.28 12.26
N ASP A 209 12.76 12.65 13.44
CA ASP A 209 13.98 12.41 14.21
C ASP A 209 14.51 11.00 13.88
N GLY A 210 15.49 10.96 12.97
CA GLY A 210 16.06 9.70 12.47
C GLY A 210 16.76 8.84 13.52
N LYS A 211 17.26 9.45 14.62
CA LYS A 211 17.86 8.70 15.73
C LYS A 211 16.76 8.14 16.62
N LEU A 212 15.80 8.98 17.01
CA LEU A 212 14.69 8.58 17.87
C LEU A 212 13.82 7.50 17.21
N SER A 213 13.53 7.61 15.90
CA SER A 213 12.75 6.60 15.16
C SER A 213 13.37 5.20 15.20
N GLN A 214 14.69 5.07 15.08
CA GLN A 214 15.36 3.77 15.24
C GLN A 214 15.24 3.25 16.68
N THR A 215 15.41 4.12 17.70
CA THR A 215 15.24 3.73 19.10
C THR A 215 13.81 3.29 19.39
N CYS A 216 12.80 4.06 18.98
CA CYS A 216 11.39 3.75 19.16
C CYS A 216 11.01 2.44 18.45
N TYR A 217 11.52 2.20 17.24
CA TYR A 217 11.30 0.96 16.51
C TYR A 217 11.82 -0.26 17.28
N LEU A 218 13.07 -0.24 17.76
CA LEU A 218 13.65 -1.38 18.48
C LEU A 218 13.03 -1.58 19.86
N MET A 219 12.67 -0.49 20.56
CA MET A 219 11.92 -0.55 21.82
C MET A 219 10.56 -1.22 21.63
N ALA A 220 9.83 -0.82 20.60
CA ALA A 220 8.54 -1.40 20.25
C ALA A 220 8.66 -2.88 19.87
N LEU A 221 9.71 -3.24 19.13
CA LEU A 221 10.02 -4.61 18.75
C LEU A 221 10.25 -5.49 19.98
N ASP A 222 11.10 -5.06 20.92
CA ASP A 222 11.37 -5.77 22.17
C ASP A 222 10.06 -6.00 22.97
N SER A 223 9.26 -4.94 23.12
CA SER A 223 8.00 -4.95 23.88
C SER A 223 6.95 -5.89 23.25
N CYS A 224 6.80 -5.82 21.93
CA CYS A 224 5.89 -6.68 21.18
C CYS A 224 6.36 -8.15 21.25
N TYR A 225 7.65 -8.41 21.05
CA TYR A 225 8.23 -9.76 21.10
C TYR A 225 8.08 -10.37 22.49
N LYS A 226 8.37 -9.62 23.56
CA LYS A 226 8.16 -10.06 24.95
C LYS A 226 6.71 -10.45 25.20
N THR A 227 5.75 -9.64 24.74
CA THR A 227 4.33 -9.92 24.92
C THR A 227 3.88 -11.13 24.09
N PHE A 228 4.36 -11.24 22.86
CA PHE A 228 4.13 -12.39 21.98
C PHE A 228 4.64 -13.68 22.64
N CYS A 229 5.89 -13.71 23.10
CA CYS A 229 6.51 -14.86 23.78
C CYS A 229 5.71 -15.27 25.02
N LYS A 230 5.33 -14.32 25.88
CA LYS A 230 4.54 -14.59 27.09
C LYS A 230 3.18 -15.23 26.76
N ARG A 231 2.51 -14.78 25.69
CA ARG A 231 1.23 -15.35 25.26
C ARG A 231 1.42 -16.75 24.67
N TYR A 232 2.46 -16.93 23.86
CA TYR A 232 2.83 -18.24 23.32
C TYR A 232 3.09 -19.25 24.43
N GLU A 233 3.96 -18.91 25.39
CA GLU A 233 4.28 -19.73 26.57
C GLU A 233 3.04 -20.13 27.36
N LYS A 234 2.12 -19.20 27.57
CA LYS A 234 0.87 -19.47 28.29
C LYS A 234 -0.03 -20.49 27.58
N ILE A 235 -0.01 -20.52 26.25
CA ILE A 235 -0.93 -21.32 25.43
C ILE A 235 -0.31 -22.67 25.06
N GLU A 236 0.95 -22.67 24.63
CA GLU A 236 1.68 -23.85 24.16
C GLU A 236 2.44 -24.57 25.28
N GLY A 237 2.56 -23.95 26.46
CA GLY A 237 3.26 -24.54 27.61
C GLY A 237 4.78 -24.63 27.45
N LYS A 238 5.36 -23.95 26.44
CA LYS A 238 6.81 -23.92 26.18
C LYS A 238 7.30 -22.51 25.79
N PRO A 239 8.55 -22.14 26.12
CA PRO A 239 9.18 -20.90 25.65
C PRO A 239 9.09 -20.72 24.13
N PHE A 240 8.77 -19.51 23.68
CA PHE A 240 8.95 -19.12 22.28
C PHE A 240 10.39 -18.67 22.03
N SER A 241 10.94 -18.99 20.87
CA SER A 241 12.22 -18.47 20.37
C SER A 241 12.14 -18.26 18.86
N ILE A 242 13.15 -17.63 18.27
CA ILE A 242 13.23 -17.39 16.82
C ILE A 242 13.20 -18.67 15.95
N VAL A 243 13.39 -19.86 16.53
CA VAL A 243 13.26 -21.13 15.77
C VAL A 243 11.86 -21.71 15.77
N ASP A 244 10.95 -21.23 16.62
CA ASP A 244 9.55 -21.65 16.67
C ASP A 244 8.68 -21.03 15.56
N ALA A 245 9.28 -20.19 14.70
CA ALA A 245 8.67 -19.69 13.47
C ALA A 245 9.63 -19.87 12.28
N ASP A 246 9.06 -20.16 11.12
CA ASP A 246 9.80 -20.47 9.90
C ASP A 246 10.26 -19.22 9.15
N SER A 247 9.52 -18.11 9.30
CA SER A 247 9.89 -16.81 8.75
C SER A 247 9.49 -15.66 9.68
N PHE A 248 10.27 -14.57 9.63
CA PHE A 248 9.98 -13.32 10.34
C PHE A 248 9.92 -12.19 9.32
N VAL A 249 8.75 -11.56 9.20
CA VAL A 249 8.49 -10.47 8.27
C VAL A 249 8.33 -9.18 9.08
N PHE A 250 8.98 -8.12 8.64
CA PHE A 250 9.00 -6.84 9.33
C PHE A 250 8.45 -5.73 8.43
N HIS A 251 7.85 -4.70 9.03
CA HIS A 251 7.77 -3.40 8.39
C HIS A 251 9.18 -3.00 7.90
N SER A 252 9.28 -2.67 6.62
CA SER A 252 10.56 -2.57 5.91
C SER A 252 10.73 -1.17 5.32
N PRO A 253 11.03 -0.14 6.13
CA PRO A 253 11.28 1.21 5.61
C PRO A 253 12.59 1.27 4.81
N TYR A 254 13.56 0.45 5.19
CA TYR A 254 14.76 0.13 4.42
C TYR A 254 15.37 -1.17 4.96
N ASN A 255 16.06 -1.91 4.09
CA ASN A 255 16.48 -3.28 4.40
C ASN A 255 17.47 -3.39 5.58
N LYS A 256 18.35 -2.38 5.78
CA LYS A 256 19.27 -2.40 6.91
C LYS A 256 18.54 -2.43 8.26
N LEU A 257 17.39 -1.75 8.41
CA LEU A 257 16.61 -1.82 9.64
C LEU A 257 16.03 -3.22 9.87
N VAL A 258 15.63 -3.92 8.81
CA VAL A 258 15.15 -5.31 8.88
C VAL A 258 16.24 -6.24 9.40
N GLN A 259 17.47 -6.12 8.90
CA GLN A 259 18.64 -6.86 9.40
C GLN A 259 18.86 -6.62 10.90
N LYS A 260 18.85 -5.35 11.33
CA LYS A 260 18.97 -4.97 12.74
C LYS A 260 17.81 -5.52 13.59
N SER A 261 16.61 -5.53 13.06
CA SER A 261 15.40 -5.99 13.76
C SER A 261 15.49 -7.47 14.10
N PHE A 262 15.82 -8.31 13.12
CA PHE A 262 15.96 -9.74 13.37
C PHE A 262 17.14 -10.05 14.29
N ALA A 263 18.27 -9.35 14.12
CA ALA A 263 19.41 -9.44 15.04
C ALA A 263 19.03 -9.05 16.47
N ARG A 264 18.12 -8.07 16.65
CA ARG A 264 17.59 -7.68 17.96
C ARG A 264 16.71 -8.78 18.57
N LEU A 265 15.93 -9.52 17.78
CA LEU A 265 15.19 -10.68 18.29
C LEU A 265 16.12 -11.78 18.81
N TYR A 266 17.21 -12.05 18.09
CA TYR A 266 18.24 -12.99 18.55
C TYR A 266 18.84 -12.56 19.91
N TYR A 267 19.12 -11.26 20.06
CA TYR A 267 19.58 -10.71 21.34
C TYR A 267 18.53 -10.86 22.47
N ASN A 268 17.24 -10.68 22.18
CA ASN A 268 16.18 -10.93 23.16
C ASN A 268 16.14 -12.40 23.60
N ASP A 269 16.35 -13.35 22.68
CA ASP A 269 16.44 -14.77 23.04
C ASP A 269 17.67 -15.07 23.90
N PHE A 270 18.79 -14.40 23.65
CA PHE A 270 19.97 -14.45 24.52
C PHE A 270 19.66 -13.93 25.94
N LEU A 271 19.04 -12.75 26.05
CA LEU A 271 18.65 -12.18 27.35
C LEU A 271 17.63 -13.05 28.11
N ARG A 272 16.77 -13.76 27.39
CA ARG A 272 15.80 -14.73 27.94
C ARG A 272 16.42 -16.11 28.22
N ASN A 273 17.72 -16.26 28.00
CA ASN A 273 18.47 -17.49 28.24
C ASN A 273 17.92 -18.69 27.44
N CYS A 274 17.41 -18.45 26.22
CA CYS A 274 16.89 -19.48 25.34
C CYS A 274 18.01 -20.45 24.91
N SER A 275 17.71 -21.75 24.91
CA SER A 275 18.67 -22.81 24.55
C SER A 275 19.13 -22.79 23.09
N ILE A 276 18.44 -22.01 22.24
CA ILE A 276 18.80 -21.86 20.82
C ILE A 276 20.07 -21.02 20.62
N VAL A 277 20.41 -20.18 21.59
CA VAL A 277 21.64 -19.38 21.53
C VAL A 277 22.80 -20.29 21.90
N ASP A 278 23.56 -20.69 20.87
CA ASP A 278 24.70 -21.58 21.01
C ASP A 278 25.83 -20.94 21.85
N LYS A 279 26.77 -21.78 22.27
CA LYS A 279 27.85 -21.38 23.19
C LYS A 279 28.73 -20.25 22.61
N ASP A 280 29.09 -20.32 21.33
CA ASP A 280 29.94 -19.33 20.67
C ASP A 280 29.21 -17.99 20.54
N SER A 281 27.93 -18.01 20.13
CA SER A 281 27.09 -16.82 20.09
C SER A 281 26.90 -16.19 21.48
N ARG A 282 26.75 -17.02 22.52
CA ARG A 282 26.64 -16.57 23.92
C ARG A 282 27.91 -15.87 24.40
N GLU A 283 29.08 -16.49 24.21
CA GLU A 283 30.38 -15.91 24.58
C GLU A 283 30.60 -14.54 23.92
N LYS A 284 30.15 -14.36 22.67
CA LYS A 284 30.21 -13.07 21.95
C LYS A 284 29.25 -12.01 22.50
N LEU A 285 28.10 -12.39 23.03
CA LEU A 285 27.06 -11.48 23.53
C LEU A 285 27.19 -11.14 25.03
N GLU A 286 27.85 -12.00 25.81
CA GLU A 286 28.09 -11.81 27.25
C GLU A 286 28.67 -10.43 27.64
N PRO A 287 29.61 -9.82 26.89
CA PRO A 287 30.14 -8.49 27.21
C PRO A 287 29.08 -7.38 27.26
N TYR A 288 27.89 -7.61 26.68
CA TYR A 288 26.82 -6.63 26.58
C TYR A 288 25.66 -6.86 27.56
N LEU A 289 25.76 -7.85 28.47
CA LEU A 289 24.69 -8.16 29.45
C LEU A 289 24.40 -7.02 30.43
N GLY A 290 25.41 -6.19 30.73
CA GLY A 290 25.28 -5.08 31.68
C GLY A 290 24.68 -3.80 31.09
N LEU A 291 24.41 -3.75 29.78
CA LEU A 291 23.82 -2.56 29.16
C LEU A 291 22.36 -2.38 29.61
N SER A 292 21.99 -1.14 29.93
CA SER A 292 20.59 -0.75 30.03
C SER A 292 19.88 -0.86 28.68
N SER A 293 18.54 -0.81 28.69
CA SER A 293 17.75 -0.88 27.44
C SER A 293 18.14 0.28 26.51
N GLU A 294 18.21 1.49 27.04
CA GLU A 294 18.59 2.72 26.33
C GLU A 294 19.99 2.64 25.72
N GLU A 295 20.99 2.18 26.49
CA GLU A 295 22.36 1.98 25.99
C GLU A 295 22.40 0.92 24.89
N SER A 296 21.62 -0.17 25.05
CA SER A 296 21.58 -1.25 24.07
C SER A 296 21.03 -0.80 22.70
N TYR A 297 20.09 0.16 22.67
CA TYR A 297 19.54 0.71 21.41
C TYR A 297 20.54 1.61 20.67
N GLN A 298 21.53 2.17 21.38
CA GLN A 298 22.50 3.10 20.82
C GLN A 298 23.87 2.45 20.56
N SER A 299 24.10 1.23 21.08
CA SER A 299 25.37 0.52 20.97
C SER A 299 25.59 -0.07 19.57
N ARG A 300 26.46 0.59 18.80
CA ARG A 300 26.88 0.10 17.48
C ARG A 300 27.66 -1.21 17.54
N ASP A 301 28.37 -1.46 18.64
CA ASP A 301 29.14 -2.69 18.80
C ASP A 301 28.23 -3.88 19.08
N LEU A 302 27.22 -3.69 19.94
CA LEU A 302 26.15 -4.69 20.11
C LEU A 302 25.45 -4.97 18.78
N GLU A 303 25.10 -3.92 18.02
CA GLU A 303 24.44 -4.06 16.72
C GLU A 303 25.25 -4.94 15.74
N LYS A 304 26.58 -4.74 15.67
CA LYS A 304 27.47 -5.53 14.81
C LYS A 304 27.51 -7.00 15.25
N VAL A 305 27.70 -7.25 16.54
CA VAL A 305 27.79 -8.62 17.07
C VAL A 305 26.46 -9.36 16.86
N CYS A 306 25.33 -8.72 17.18
CA CYS A 306 24.00 -9.29 16.95
C CYS A 306 23.78 -9.65 15.47
N GLN A 307 24.18 -8.79 14.54
CA GLN A 307 24.07 -9.09 13.11
C GLN A 307 24.95 -10.28 12.70
N GLN A 308 26.15 -10.41 13.26
CA GLN A 308 27.05 -11.53 12.96
C GLN A 308 26.46 -12.86 13.45
N VAL A 309 26.02 -12.93 14.70
CA VAL A 309 25.49 -14.18 15.29
C VAL A 309 24.13 -14.56 14.71
N ALA A 310 23.29 -13.58 14.34
CA ALA A 310 21.99 -13.84 13.74
C ALA A 310 22.05 -14.16 12.24
N LYS A 311 23.19 -13.93 11.56
CA LYS A 311 23.31 -14.03 10.10
C LYS A 311 22.83 -15.35 9.51
N PRO A 312 23.19 -16.54 10.04
CA PRO A 312 22.75 -17.81 9.46
C PRO A 312 21.23 -17.98 9.49
N LEU A 313 20.58 -17.51 10.56
CA LEU A 313 19.13 -17.56 10.70
C LEU A 313 18.44 -16.45 9.91
N TYR A 314 19.07 -15.28 9.76
CA TYR A 314 18.55 -14.19 8.93
C TYR A 314 18.40 -14.66 7.47
N ASP A 315 19.41 -15.35 6.94
CA ASP A 315 19.43 -15.80 5.54
C ASP A 315 18.29 -16.77 5.21
N THR A 316 17.87 -17.57 6.18
CA THR A 316 16.83 -18.58 5.98
C THR A 316 15.43 -18.06 6.34
N LYS A 317 15.32 -17.24 7.40
CA LYS A 317 14.03 -16.81 7.98
C LYS A 317 13.58 -15.41 7.55
N VAL A 318 14.49 -14.56 7.06
CA VAL A 318 14.18 -13.14 6.77
C VAL A 318 14.59 -12.70 5.37
N GLN A 319 15.76 -13.11 4.86
CA GLN A 319 16.19 -12.71 3.51
C GLN A 319 15.12 -12.95 2.43
N PRO A 320 14.34 -14.05 2.44
CA PRO A 320 13.27 -14.29 1.46
C PRO A 320 12.09 -13.31 1.55
N THR A 321 12.01 -12.48 2.59
CA THR A 321 10.97 -11.45 2.77
C THR A 321 11.38 -10.12 2.13
N THR A 322 12.57 -10.01 1.54
CA THR A 322 13.20 -8.71 1.26
C THR A 322 13.15 -8.26 -0.20
N LEU A 323 12.73 -9.13 -1.12
CA LEU A 323 12.74 -8.84 -2.57
C LEU A 323 11.99 -7.54 -2.90
N ILE A 324 10.71 -7.47 -2.55
CA ILE A 324 9.87 -6.33 -2.93
C ILE A 324 10.31 -5.04 -2.20
N PRO A 325 10.52 -5.02 -0.87
CA PRO A 325 10.98 -3.81 -0.18
C PRO A 325 12.33 -3.25 -0.69
N LYS A 326 13.27 -4.12 -1.09
CA LYS A 326 14.56 -3.68 -1.64
C LYS A 326 14.43 -3.04 -3.02
N GLN A 327 13.43 -3.46 -3.79
CA GLN A 327 13.20 -3.02 -5.16
C GLN A 327 12.23 -1.83 -5.24
N LEU A 328 11.28 -1.69 -4.31
CA LEU A 328 10.27 -0.63 -4.38
C LEU A 328 10.54 0.51 -3.39
N GLY A 329 11.34 0.29 -2.35
CA GLY A 329 11.52 1.26 -1.27
C GLY A 329 10.47 1.12 -0.17
N ASN A 330 10.28 2.17 0.63
CA ASN A 330 9.30 2.19 1.71
C ASN A 330 7.89 2.39 1.15
N MET A 331 7.00 1.43 1.40
CA MET A 331 5.60 1.49 0.99
C MET A 331 4.66 1.77 2.19
N TYR A 332 5.19 2.36 3.27
CA TYR A 332 4.49 2.64 4.52
C TYR A 332 3.59 1.49 4.98
N THR A 333 2.25 1.66 4.96
CA THR A 333 1.30 0.65 5.46
C THR A 333 1.32 -0.65 4.65
N ALA A 334 1.68 -0.59 3.37
CA ALA A 334 1.82 -1.77 2.51
C ALA A 334 3.17 -2.48 2.70
N SER A 335 4.17 -1.85 3.35
CA SER A 335 5.54 -2.38 3.42
C SER A 335 5.64 -3.76 4.09
N LEU A 336 4.95 -3.99 5.21
CA LEU A 336 4.92 -5.30 5.87
C LEU A 336 4.30 -6.37 4.97
N TYR A 337 3.24 -6.03 4.25
CA TYR A 337 2.50 -6.95 3.39
C TYR A 337 3.23 -7.21 2.07
N ALA A 338 4.01 -6.26 1.58
CA ALA A 338 4.92 -6.43 0.45
C ALA A 338 6.10 -7.34 0.83
N ALA A 339 6.63 -7.19 2.05
CA ALA A 339 7.61 -8.13 2.57
C ALA A 339 7.04 -9.56 2.71
N PHE A 340 5.77 -9.67 3.12
CA PHE A 340 5.06 -10.96 3.17
C PHE A 340 4.80 -11.55 1.78
N ALA A 341 4.38 -10.73 0.81
CA ALA A 341 4.24 -11.13 -0.59
C ALA A 341 5.55 -11.66 -1.19
N SER A 342 6.70 -11.12 -0.75
CA SER A 342 8.02 -11.65 -1.14
C SER A 342 8.23 -13.08 -0.65
N VAL A 343 7.77 -13.42 0.56
CA VAL A 343 7.86 -14.79 1.08
C VAL A 343 6.98 -15.74 0.29
N VAL A 344 5.73 -15.35 0.00
CA VAL A 344 4.82 -16.15 -0.82
C VAL A 344 5.42 -16.36 -2.21
N HIS A 345 5.90 -15.31 -2.85
CA HIS A 345 6.59 -15.41 -4.14
C HIS A 345 7.76 -16.39 -4.11
N ASN A 346 8.67 -16.25 -3.13
CA ASN A 346 9.91 -17.03 -3.07
C ASN A 346 9.72 -18.47 -2.58
N LYS A 347 8.67 -18.77 -1.82
CA LYS A 347 8.57 -20.03 -1.06
C LYS A 347 7.21 -20.73 -1.09
N HIS A 348 6.21 -20.27 -1.87
CA HIS A 348 4.84 -20.78 -1.82
C HIS A 348 4.71 -22.31 -1.77
N ASP A 349 5.54 -23.07 -2.50
CA ASP A 349 5.51 -24.54 -2.52
C ASP A 349 5.93 -25.22 -1.22
N ALA A 350 6.64 -24.52 -0.33
CA ALA A 350 7.18 -25.08 0.91
C ALA A 350 6.53 -24.52 2.17
N LEU A 351 5.65 -23.51 2.06
CA LEU A 351 5.12 -22.79 3.21
C LEU A 351 4.03 -23.55 3.98
N VAL A 352 3.37 -24.55 3.40
CA VAL A 352 2.26 -25.25 4.07
C VAL A 352 2.71 -25.82 5.42
N GLY A 353 1.92 -25.54 6.46
CA GLY A 353 2.21 -25.95 7.83
C GLY A 353 3.20 -25.03 8.57
N GLN A 354 3.80 -24.04 7.90
CA GLN A 354 4.74 -23.12 8.53
C GLN A 354 4.03 -22.03 9.35
N ARG A 355 4.75 -21.48 10.32
CA ARG A 355 4.39 -20.27 11.04
C ARG A 355 5.22 -19.09 10.54
N ILE A 356 4.54 -18.01 10.20
CA ILE A 356 5.18 -16.75 9.79
C ILE A 356 4.85 -15.68 10.82
N VAL A 357 5.88 -15.17 11.50
CA VAL A 357 5.75 -14.06 12.45
C VAL A 357 5.88 -12.74 11.71
N MET A 358 4.99 -11.81 12.03
CA MET A 358 4.83 -10.50 11.41
C MET A 358 5.08 -9.43 12.46
N PHE A 359 5.85 -8.39 12.14
CA PHE A 359 6.01 -7.21 13.00
C PHE A 359 5.62 -5.93 12.25
N SER A 360 4.49 -5.36 12.65
CA SER A 360 4.00 -4.08 12.14
C SER A 360 4.36 -2.94 13.09
N TYR A 361 4.81 -1.83 12.52
CA TYR A 361 5.22 -0.63 13.24
C TYR A 361 4.71 0.60 12.49
N GLY A 362 4.20 1.59 13.22
CA GLY A 362 3.98 2.94 12.74
C GLY A 362 4.40 3.93 13.81
N SER A 363 5.11 4.99 13.42
CA SER A 363 5.59 6.05 14.31
C SER A 363 4.46 6.80 15.03
N GLY A 364 4.81 7.50 16.12
CA GLY A 364 3.86 8.20 16.99
C GLY A 364 3.59 7.62 18.40
N MET A 365 3.63 6.32 18.72
CA MET A 365 3.86 5.13 17.92
C MET A 365 2.86 4.01 18.26
N THR A 366 2.58 3.15 17.29
CA THR A 366 1.74 1.95 17.42
C THR A 366 2.42 0.76 16.75
N SER A 367 2.39 -0.40 17.39
CA SER A 367 3.04 -1.61 16.86
C SER A 367 2.36 -2.87 17.35
N THR A 368 2.45 -3.92 16.54
CA THR A 368 2.02 -5.27 16.90
C THR A 368 2.91 -6.31 16.23
N MET A 369 3.41 -7.25 17.02
CA MET A 369 3.89 -8.54 16.53
C MET A 369 2.75 -9.56 16.55
N PHE A 370 2.55 -10.30 15.48
CA PHE A 370 1.52 -11.34 15.36
C PHE A 370 2.01 -12.49 14.49
N SER A 371 1.27 -13.59 14.37
CA SER A 371 1.66 -14.68 13.47
C SER A 371 0.52 -15.20 12.61
N PHE A 372 0.89 -15.66 11.42
CA PHE A 372 0.05 -16.45 10.53
C PHE A 372 0.46 -17.92 10.60
N LYS A 373 -0.55 -18.79 10.54
CA LYS A 373 -0.39 -20.22 10.25
C LYS A 373 -0.76 -20.46 8.81
N ILE A 374 0.16 -21.06 8.06
CA ILE A 374 -0.06 -21.40 6.66
C ILE A 374 -0.72 -22.77 6.57
N ASN A 375 -1.85 -22.82 5.87
CA ASN A 375 -2.68 -23.99 5.67
C ASN A 375 -2.64 -24.43 4.21
N GLU A 376 -3.04 -25.67 3.96
CA GLU A 376 -3.37 -26.12 2.61
C GLU A 376 -4.56 -25.30 2.09
N GLY A 377 -4.41 -24.68 0.93
CA GLY A 377 -5.46 -23.90 0.28
C GLY A 377 -5.97 -24.60 -0.96
N GLN A 378 -7.21 -24.31 -1.36
CA GLN A 378 -7.78 -24.79 -2.62
C GLN A 378 -8.01 -23.63 -3.57
N HIS A 379 -7.82 -23.85 -4.87
CA HIS A 379 -8.08 -22.83 -5.89
C HIS A 379 -9.52 -22.26 -5.74
N PRO A 380 -9.71 -20.93 -5.78
CA PRO A 380 -8.71 -19.90 -6.12
C PRO A 380 -7.85 -19.42 -4.95
N PHE A 381 -8.11 -19.87 -3.72
CA PHE A 381 -7.43 -19.45 -2.49
C PHE A 381 -6.32 -20.43 -2.08
N SER A 382 -5.27 -20.52 -2.90
CA SER A 382 -4.06 -21.31 -2.61
C SER A 382 -2.80 -20.44 -2.75
N LEU A 383 -1.73 -20.80 -2.04
CA LEU A 383 -0.46 -20.05 -2.10
C LEU A 383 0.14 -20.02 -3.51
N THR A 384 0.05 -21.12 -4.26
CA THR A 384 0.49 -21.18 -5.66
C THR A 384 -0.28 -20.20 -6.54
N ASN A 385 -1.61 -20.13 -6.39
CA ASN A 385 -2.41 -19.17 -7.15
C ASN A 385 -2.11 -17.74 -6.72
N ILE A 386 -1.95 -17.48 -5.42
CA ILE A 386 -1.55 -16.16 -4.91
C ILE A 386 -0.21 -15.73 -5.51
N ALA A 387 0.81 -16.60 -5.48
CA ALA A 387 2.11 -16.31 -6.08
C ALA A 387 2.01 -16.03 -7.58
N SER A 388 1.19 -16.80 -8.30
CA SER A 388 0.93 -16.61 -9.73
C SER A 388 0.25 -15.28 -10.04
N ILE A 389 -0.75 -14.85 -9.26
CA ILE A 389 -1.45 -13.57 -9.48
C ILE A 389 -0.57 -12.38 -9.09
N LEU A 390 0.22 -12.51 -8.02
CA LEU A 390 1.15 -11.47 -7.61
C LEU A 390 2.14 -11.16 -8.73
N ASP A 391 2.63 -12.18 -9.44
CA ASP A 391 3.51 -12.09 -10.62
C ASP A 391 4.71 -11.14 -10.43
N ILE A 392 5.35 -11.25 -9.27
CA ILE A 392 6.32 -10.26 -8.78
C ILE A 392 7.51 -10.11 -9.71
N SER A 393 8.07 -11.20 -10.24
CA SER A 393 9.22 -11.15 -11.15
C SER A 393 8.92 -10.32 -12.39
N ASN A 394 7.84 -10.64 -13.10
CA ASN A 394 7.47 -9.93 -14.32
C ASN A 394 7.09 -8.47 -14.03
N LYS A 395 6.33 -8.20 -12.95
CA LYS A 395 6.00 -6.81 -12.57
C LYS A 395 7.27 -6.01 -12.28
N LEU A 396 8.25 -6.56 -11.58
CA LEU A 396 9.51 -5.87 -11.27
C LEU A 396 10.39 -5.65 -12.52
N GLU A 397 10.46 -6.63 -13.43
CA GLU A 397 11.23 -6.56 -14.68
C GLU A 397 10.62 -5.58 -15.69
N SER A 398 9.28 -5.43 -15.68
CA SER A 398 8.57 -4.51 -16.58
C SER A 398 8.68 -3.02 -16.21
N ARG A 399 9.32 -2.70 -15.08
CA ARG A 399 9.49 -1.32 -14.62
C ARG A 399 10.40 -0.51 -15.55
N HIS A 400 10.22 0.80 -15.48
CA HIS A 400 10.96 1.78 -16.25
C HIS A 400 11.91 2.55 -15.34
N VAL A 401 13.21 2.34 -15.56
CA VAL A 401 14.26 3.09 -14.86
C VAL A 401 14.28 4.54 -15.35
N VAL A 402 14.14 5.46 -14.42
CA VAL A 402 14.12 6.91 -14.64
C VAL A 402 15.41 7.51 -14.07
N PRO A 403 16.16 8.33 -14.84
CA PRO A 403 17.35 9.00 -14.34
C PRO A 403 17.05 9.90 -13.13
N PRO A 404 17.96 9.98 -12.13
CA PRO A 404 17.74 10.76 -10.90
C PRO A 404 17.27 12.20 -11.11
N LYS A 405 17.78 12.89 -12.14
CA LYS A 405 17.34 14.25 -12.48
C LYS A 405 15.84 14.33 -12.78
N LYS A 406 15.32 13.40 -13.59
CA LYS A 406 13.88 13.34 -13.94
C LYS A 406 13.03 12.92 -12.75
N PHE A 407 13.56 12.04 -11.90
CA PHE A 407 12.91 11.69 -10.63
C PHE A 407 12.75 12.92 -9.73
N VAL A 408 13.80 13.73 -9.56
CA VAL A 408 13.73 14.98 -8.78
C VAL A 408 12.77 16.00 -9.40
N GLU A 409 12.74 16.11 -10.73
CA GLU A 409 11.75 16.95 -11.44
C GLU A 409 10.31 16.48 -11.18
N ALA A 410 10.07 15.16 -11.21
CA ALA A 410 8.76 14.59 -10.88
C ALA A 410 8.35 14.88 -9.43
N LEU A 411 9.26 14.74 -8.46
CA LEU A 411 8.97 15.08 -7.06
C LEU A 411 8.62 16.56 -6.89
N LYS A 412 9.35 17.46 -7.54
CA LYS A 412 9.04 18.90 -7.52
C LYS A 412 7.66 19.17 -8.12
N LEU A 413 7.30 18.50 -9.21
CA LEU A 413 5.95 18.63 -9.77
C LEU A 413 4.89 18.14 -8.77
N MET A 414 5.10 16.97 -8.15
CA MET A 414 4.18 16.42 -7.15
C MET A 414 3.99 17.36 -5.94
N GLU A 415 5.06 18.00 -5.48
CA GLU A 415 5.00 19.02 -4.42
C GLU A 415 4.07 20.19 -4.80
N HIS A 416 4.07 20.63 -6.06
CA HIS A 416 3.14 21.66 -6.54
C HIS A 416 1.69 21.14 -6.67
N ARG A 417 1.50 19.84 -6.90
CA ARG A 417 0.17 19.21 -6.99
C ARG A 417 -0.42 18.86 -5.62
N TYR A 418 0.41 18.70 -4.60
CA TYR A 418 -0.03 18.33 -3.26
C TYR A 418 -0.93 19.42 -2.67
N GLY A 419 -2.17 19.04 -2.30
CA GLY A 419 -3.17 19.99 -1.80
C GLY A 419 -3.66 21.03 -2.81
N ALA A 420 -3.29 20.94 -4.10
CA ALA A 420 -3.71 21.86 -5.14
C ALA A 420 -5.07 21.50 -5.76
N LYS A 421 -5.64 22.45 -6.51
CA LYS A 421 -6.89 22.33 -7.28
C LYS A 421 -6.74 23.01 -8.63
N ASP A 422 -7.75 22.84 -9.47
CA ASP A 422 -7.86 23.51 -10.78
C ASP A 422 -6.68 23.20 -11.70
N PHE A 423 -6.41 21.92 -11.90
CA PHE A 423 -5.37 21.47 -12.82
C PHE A 423 -5.75 20.20 -13.57
N VAL A 424 -5.20 20.08 -14.78
CA VAL A 424 -5.23 18.87 -15.60
C VAL A 424 -3.83 18.25 -15.57
N THR A 425 -3.74 16.94 -15.43
CA THR A 425 -2.47 16.20 -15.50
C THR A 425 -2.03 16.08 -16.97
N SER A 426 -0.78 15.70 -17.22
CA SER A 426 -0.33 15.34 -18.58
C SER A 426 -1.11 14.17 -19.20
N GLN A 427 -1.80 13.36 -18.39
CA GLN A 427 -2.46 12.12 -18.81
C GLN A 427 -1.52 11.18 -19.58
N ASP A 428 -0.21 11.25 -19.29
CA ASP A 428 0.78 10.38 -19.91
C ASP A 428 0.68 8.98 -19.31
N THR A 429 -0.10 8.14 -19.98
CA THR A 429 -0.35 6.75 -19.56
C THR A 429 0.58 5.75 -20.27
N ARG A 430 1.55 6.20 -21.07
CA ARG A 430 2.36 5.31 -21.93
C ARG A 430 3.03 4.17 -21.15
N LEU A 431 3.51 4.47 -19.95
CA LEU A 431 4.22 3.53 -19.07
C LEU A 431 3.32 2.72 -18.15
N LEU A 432 2.05 3.09 -17.97
CA LEU A 432 1.12 2.35 -17.11
C LEU A 432 0.74 1.00 -17.74
N VAL A 433 0.26 0.03 -16.98
CA VAL A 433 -0.24 -1.23 -17.53
C VAL A 433 -1.71 -1.06 -17.93
N PRO A 434 -2.23 -1.71 -19.00
CA PRO A 434 -3.66 -1.69 -19.28
C PRO A 434 -4.49 -2.13 -18.06
N GLY A 435 -5.56 -1.40 -17.76
CA GLY A 435 -6.38 -1.57 -16.55
C GLY A 435 -5.94 -0.73 -15.36
N THR A 436 -4.81 -0.02 -15.43
CA THR A 436 -4.40 0.94 -14.39
C THR A 436 -5.29 2.18 -14.38
N TYR A 437 -5.83 2.53 -13.22
CA TYR A 437 -6.48 3.81 -13.00
C TYR A 437 -5.45 4.94 -12.93
N TYR A 438 -5.79 6.12 -13.43
CA TYR A 438 -4.92 7.28 -13.39
C TYR A 438 -5.71 8.59 -13.19
N LEU A 439 -5.09 9.56 -12.54
CA LEU A 439 -5.65 10.89 -12.29
C LEU A 439 -5.64 11.71 -13.59
N THR A 440 -6.81 12.20 -13.99
CA THR A 440 -6.95 13.05 -15.19
C THR A 440 -6.87 14.53 -14.84
N HIS A 441 -7.64 14.96 -13.85
CA HIS A 441 -7.70 16.34 -13.41
C HIS A 441 -8.26 16.45 -11.99
N VAL A 442 -8.01 17.61 -11.40
CA VAL A 442 -8.62 18.07 -10.14
C VAL A 442 -9.26 19.41 -10.42
N ASP A 443 -10.57 19.52 -10.22
CA ASP A 443 -11.29 20.76 -10.53
C ASP A 443 -11.14 21.84 -9.46
N SER A 444 -11.79 22.99 -9.67
CA SER A 444 -11.76 24.14 -8.76
C SER A 444 -12.35 23.88 -7.37
N MET A 445 -13.04 22.76 -7.18
CA MET A 445 -13.61 22.29 -5.92
C MET A 445 -12.85 21.10 -5.31
N TYR A 446 -11.61 20.85 -5.75
CA TYR A 446 -10.76 19.73 -5.30
C TYR A 446 -11.30 18.34 -5.63
N ARG A 447 -12.34 18.23 -6.48
CA ARG A 447 -12.86 16.93 -6.89
C ARG A 447 -11.89 16.31 -7.87
N ARG A 448 -11.49 15.06 -7.59
CA ARG A 448 -10.55 14.28 -8.40
C ARG A 448 -11.28 13.38 -9.36
N PHE A 449 -10.79 13.29 -10.60
CA PHE A 449 -11.39 12.49 -11.65
C PHE A 449 -10.40 11.48 -12.20
N TYR A 450 -10.82 10.22 -12.28
CA TYR A 450 -9.98 9.10 -12.68
C TYR A 450 -10.48 8.47 -13.98
N ALA A 451 -9.55 7.97 -14.78
CA ALA A 451 -9.82 7.15 -15.96
C ALA A 451 -8.99 5.86 -15.90
N VAL A 452 -9.30 4.89 -16.77
CA VAL A 452 -8.62 3.59 -16.81
C VAL A 452 -7.83 3.47 -18.11
N LYS A 453 -6.54 3.13 -18.03
CA LYS A 453 -5.73 2.90 -19.23
C LYS A 453 -6.31 1.74 -20.04
N GLY A 454 -6.60 1.99 -21.31
CA GLY A 454 -7.06 0.97 -22.26
C GLY A 454 -8.57 0.78 -22.31
N ASP A 455 -9.33 1.37 -21.39
CA ASP A 455 -10.77 1.54 -21.61
C ASP A 455 -10.97 2.67 -22.61
N THR A 456 -11.39 2.31 -23.82
CA THR A 456 -11.87 3.26 -24.84
C THR A 456 -13.34 3.61 -24.65
N ALA A 457 -13.95 3.18 -23.54
CA ALA A 457 -15.26 3.62 -23.13
C ALA A 457 -15.15 4.99 -22.42
N ALA A 458 -15.78 6.00 -23.03
CA ALA A 458 -15.83 7.40 -22.62
C ALA A 458 -14.54 8.21 -22.88
N THR A 459 -14.31 8.51 -24.16
CA THR A 459 -13.91 9.88 -24.49
C THR A 459 -14.88 10.82 -23.77
N PRO A 460 -14.44 11.82 -22.99
CA PRO A 460 -15.31 12.94 -22.70
C PRO A 460 -15.61 13.56 -24.07
N GLY A 461 -16.83 13.37 -24.55
CA GLY A 461 -17.36 14.27 -25.56
C GLY A 461 -17.15 15.68 -25.03
N THR A 462 -16.31 16.42 -25.73
CA THR A 462 -16.31 17.88 -25.89
C THR A 462 -16.88 18.67 -24.71
N VAL A 463 -16.00 19.42 -24.04
CA VAL A 463 -16.37 20.41 -23.02
C VAL A 463 -17.54 21.27 -23.50
N VAL A 464 -18.55 21.32 -22.64
CA VAL A 464 -19.77 22.13 -22.69
C VAL A 464 -19.41 23.59 -22.95
N GLY A 465 -19.98 24.17 -24.01
CA GLY A 465 -19.83 25.58 -24.35
C GLY A 465 -20.32 26.51 -23.23
N ALA A 466 -19.69 27.68 -23.11
CA ALA A 466 -20.12 28.72 -22.19
C ALA A 466 -21.56 29.17 -22.51
N VAL A 467 -22.43 29.17 -21.50
CA VAL A 467 -23.74 29.81 -21.58
C VAL A 467 -23.56 31.27 -21.16
N GLU A 468 -23.55 32.19 -22.12
CA GLU A 468 -23.73 33.61 -21.82
C GLU A 468 -25.23 33.93 -21.69
N VAL A 469 -25.61 34.42 -20.51
CA VAL A 469 -27.01 34.80 -20.20
C VAL A 469 -27.24 36.24 -20.64
N PHE A 470 -28.11 36.43 -21.64
CA PHE A 470 -28.63 37.76 -22.02
C PHE A 470 -30.13 37.85 -21.70
N GLY A 471 -30.46 38.30 -20.49
CA GLY A 471 -31.84 38.66 -20.13
C GLY A 471 -32.82 37.49 -20.01
N GLN A 472 -34.07 37.81 -19.68
CA GLN A 472 -34.99 36.91 -18.98
C GLN A 472 -35.77 35.90 -19.85
N SER A 473 -35.44 35.72 -21.14
CA SER A 473 -36.19 34.76 -21.99
C SER A 473 -35.55 34.28 -23.31
N ASP A 474 -34.28 34.57 -23.63
CA ASP A 474 -33.64 34.08 -24.86
C ASP A 474 -32.27 33.44 -24.58
N TYR A 475 -32.06 32.20 -25.04
CA TYR A 475 -30.80 31.46 -24.90
C TYR A 475 -30.19 31.21 -26.28
N ARG A 476 -28.89 31.49 -26.45
CA ARG A 476 -28.10 31.07 -27.62
C ARG A 476 -27.08 30.03 -27.21
N VAL A 477 -27.08 28.88 -27.89
CA VAL A 477 -26.01 27.89 -27.79
C VAL A 477 -25.10 28.09 -28.99
N VAL A 478 -23.84 28.45 -28.75
CA VAL A 478 -22.80 28.45 -29.78
C VAL A 478 -21.97 27.20 -29.56
N ALA A 479 -22.07 26.23 -30.48
CA ALA A 479 -21.23 25.05 -30.50
C ALA A 479 -20.12 25.23 -31.54
N GLU A 480 -18.86 25.27 -31.10
CA GLU A 480 -17.71 25.08 -32.00
C GLU A 480 -17.39 23.59 -32.07
N THR A 481 -17.68 22.97 -33.21
CA THR A 481 -17.26 21.60 -33.50
C THR A 481 -15.86 21.63 -34.11
N GLY A 482 -14.84 21.21 -33.36
CA GLY A 482 -13.52 20.94 -33.93
C GLY A 482 -13.41 19.48 -34.36
N VAL A 483 -13.23 19.21 -35.65
CA VAL A 483 -12.71 17.92 -36.15
C VAL A 483 -11.77 18.16 -37.33
N GLY A 484 -10.68 17.38 -37.36
CA GLY A 484 -9.60 17.42 -38.35
C GLY A 484 -10.03 17.23 -39.80
N ASP A 485 -9.15 17.75 -40.66
CA ASP A 485 -9.03 17.60 -42.11
C ASP A 485 -10.32 17.38 -42.92
N GLY A 486 -10.89 18.49 -43.42
CA GLY A 486 -11.48 18.51 -44.76
C GLY A 486 -12.98 18.78 -44.94
N CYS A 487 -13.70 19.38 -43.98
CA CYS A 487 -15.09 19.80 -44.21
C CYS A 487 -15.41 21.21 -43.68
N LYS A 488 -16.25 21.95 -44.42
CA LYS A 488 -16.61 23.36 -44.15
C LYS A 488 -17.58 23.49 -42.98
N VAL A 489 -17.40 24.57 -42.22
CA VAL A 489 -18.21 25.01 -41.07
C VAL A 489 -19.65 25.31 -41.50
N GLY A 490 -20.64 24.76 -40.78
CA GLY A 490 -22.04 25.15 -40.86
C GLY A 490 -22.55 25.59 -39.48
N THR A 491 -23.21 26.74 -39.41
CA THR A 491 -23.88 27.22 -38.19
C THR A 491 -25.22 26.50 -38.03
N VAL A 492 -25.41 25.77 -36.93
CA VAL A 492 -26.71 25.19 -36.58
C VAL A 492 -27.46 26.20 -35.71
N VAL A 493 -28.62 26.65 -36.17
CA VAL A 493 -29.56 27.47 -35.40
C VAL A 493 -30.77 26.60 -35.09
N GLY A 494 -31.02 26.30 -33.81
CA GLY A 494 -32.19 25.53 -33.38
C GLY A 494 -32.94 26.28 -32.28
N ALA A 495 -34.27 26.26 -32.34
CA ALA A 495 -35.13 26.76 -31.27
C ALA A 495 -35.34 25.66 -30.21
N VAL A 496 -35.41 26.06 -28.93
CA VAL A 496 -35.67 25.17 -27.80
C VAL A 496 -37.13 25.35 -27.37
N GLU A 497 -37.93 24.28 -27.43
CA GLU A 497 -39.24 24.25 -26.77
C GLU A 497 -39.09 23.66 -25.36
N VAL A 498 -39.57 24.41 -24.37
CA VAL A 498 -39.48 24.06 -22.95
C VAL A 498 -40.83 23.51 -22.48
N PHE A 499 -40.83 22.29 -21.96
CA PHE A 499 -42.02 21.67 -21.35
C PHE A 499 -41.79 21.53 -19.84
N GLY A 500 -41.93 22.64 -19.11
CA GLY A 500 -41.84 22.65 -17.65
C GLY A 500 -40.41 22.81 -17.09
N GLN A 501 -40.29 22.79 -15.76
CA GLN A 501 -39.12 23.27 -15.03
C GLN A 501 -37.85 22.41 -15.15
N SER A 502 -37.91 21.23 -15.79
CA SER A 502 -36.76 20.32 -15.87
C SER A 502 -36.67 19.47 -17.15
N ASP A 503 -37.57 19.64 -18.12
CA ASP A 503 -37.54 18.88 -19.38
C ASP A 503 -37.48 19.82 -20.59
N TYR A 504 -36.48 19.63 -21.44
CA TYR A 504 -36.33 20.33 -22.72
C TYR A 504 -36.03 19.34 -23.84
N ARG A 505 -36.54 19.63 -25.03
CA ARG A 505 -36.28 18.86 -26.25
C ARG A 505 -35.62 19.76 -27.28
N VAL A 506 -34.43 19.37 -27.74
CA VAL A 506 -33.78 20.05 -28.86
C VAL A 506 -34.42 19.54 -30.15
N VAL A 507 -35.12 20.41 -30.87
CA VAL A 507 -35.65 20.11 -32.21
C VAL A 507 -34.64 20.64 -33.22
N ALA A 508 -33.86 19.74 -33.83
CA ALA A 508 -32.98 20.09 -34.93
C ALA A 508 -33.77 20.00 -36.26
N GLU A 509 -33.94 21.12 -36.97
CA GLU A 509 -34.26 21.07 -38.40
C GLU A 509 -32.96 20.82 -39.17
N THR A 510 -32.77 19.58 -39.64
CA THR A 510 -31.68 19.27 -40.57
C THR A 510 -32.15 19.53 -42.00
N GLY A 511 -31.63 20.61 -42.61
CA GLY A 511 -31.59 20.72 -44.06
C GLY A 511 -30.58 19.70 -44.60
N VAL A 512 -31.05 18.56 -45.10
CA VAL A 512 -30.22 17.52 -45.70
C VAL A 512 -29.73 17.98 -47.07
N GLY A 513 -28.43 18.22 -47.20
CA GLY A 513 -27.72 18.03 -48.47
C GLY A 513 -27.20 16.59 -48.52
N ASP A 514 -27.46 15.88 -49.62
CA ASP A 514 -27.19 14.45 -49.80
C ASP A 514 -25.80 14.01 -49.34
N GLY A 515 -25.76 12.94 -48.53
CA GLY A 515 -24.59 12.04 -48.47
C GLY A 515 -23.81 11.94 -47.17
N CYS A 516 -24.44 11.79 -46.00
CA CYS A 516 -23.76 11.23 -44.82
C CYS A 516 -24.74 10.46 -43.92
N LYS A 517 -24.47 9.16 -43.68
CA LYS A 517 -25.16 8.35 -42.66
C LYS A 517 -24.44 8.52 -41.31
N VAL A 518 -25.21 8.72 -40.24
CA VAL A 518 -24.71 8.84 -38.87
C VAL A 518 -24.61 7.45 -38.23
N CYS A 519 -23.47 7.12 -37.62
CA CYS A 519 -23.29 6.02 -36.66
C CYS A 519 -23.41 6.57 -35.24
#